data_AF-A0A3D2KJ40-F1
#
_entry.id   AF-A0A3D2KJ40-F1
#
_cell.length_a   1.000
_cell.length_b   1.000
_cell.length_c   1.000
_cell.angle_alpha   90.00
_cell.angle_beta   90.00
_cell.angle_gamma   90.00
#
_symmetry.space_group_name_H-M   'P 1'
#
loop_
_entity.id
_entity.type
_entity.pdbx_description
1 polymer ?
#
loop_
_entity_poly.entity_id
_entity_poly.type
_entity_poly.pdbx_seq_one_letter_code
_entity_poly.pdbx_strand_id
1 'polypeptide(L)'
;MRFRRTPRVERSERRSTGVVEARRAIETVVSQTPQAAALGADLVGLCRRAVEAALAEEAARLGEVAPDGRRVEVSLTLTGDDEIRELNRRHLGRDRATDVLSFPMWKDDEEGAETDTGTGPASGPGPEPGTGPEGAPDEPFLLGDVVVSVETARRQAAEYGRPFPEELSRLVVHGTLHLLDYEDASRRGAAVMRGKEDAVLVRLGFDPRGPGAAGR
;
A
#
# COMPACT_ATOMS: atom_id res chain seq x y z
N MET A 1 36.78 6.35 -4.73
CA MET A 1 36.90 7.80 -4.97
C MET A 1 35.60 8.46 -4.53
N ARG A 2 35.63 9.16 -3.38
CA ARG A 2 34.67 10.15 -2.82
C ARG A 2 33.17 9.83 -2.71
N PHE A 3 32.77 9.42 -1.50
CA PHE A 3 31.46 9.70 -0.89
C PHE A 3 31.09 11.19 -1.02
N ARG A 4 29.91 11.51 -1.55
CA ARG A 4 29.28 12.84 -1.37
C ARG A 4 28.27 12.77 -0.23
N ARG A 5 28.41 13.75 0.66
CA ARG A 5 27.82 13.88 1.99
C ARG A 5 26.36 14.33 1.88
N THR A 6 25.46 13.65 2.56
CA THR A 6 24.12 14.16 2.91
C THR A 6 24.25 15.38 3.83
N PRO A 7 23.47 16.47 3.63
CA PRO A 7 23.47 17.58 4.56
C PRO A 7 22.73 17.18 5.84
N ARG A 8 23.43 17.31 6.97
CA ARG A 8 22.90 17.20 8.32
C ARG A 8 22.06 18.45 8.61
N VAL A 9 20.73 18.32 8.60
CA VAL A 9 19.81 19.38 9.03
C VAL A 9 19.32 19.07 10.45
N GLU A 10 19.37 20.10 11.29
CA GLU A 10 19.17 20.06 12.74
C GLU A 10 17.78 19.57 13.17
N ARG A 11 17.77 18.71 14.19
CA ARG A 11 16.69 17.77 14.55
C ARG A 11 15.64 18.32 15.51
N SER A 12 15.67 19.60 15.85
CA SER A 12 15.01 20.10 17.08
C SER A 12 13.64 20.75 16.90
N GLU A 13 13.34 21.37 15.76
CA GLU A 13 12.12 22.23 15.64
C GLU A 13 11.15 21.82 14.52
N ARG A 14 11.51 20.86 13.65
CA ARG A 14 10.67 20.40 12.51
C ARG A 14 9.64 19.32 12.86
N ARG A 15 9.46 18.94 14.13
CA ARG A 15 8.57 17.82 14.48
C ARG A 15 7.08 18.19 14.44
N SER A 16 6.73 19.44 14.70
CA SER A 16 5.33 19.90 14.78
C SER A 16 4.77 20.38 13.44
N THR A 17 5.59 20.98 12.58
CA THR A 17 5.19 21.44 11.23
C THR A 17 5.26 20.35 10.17
N GLY A 18 6.23 19.42 10.25
CA GLY A 18 6.42 18.37 9.24
C GLY A 18 5.23 17.40 9.11
N VAL A 19 4.54 17.10 10.21
CA VAL A 19 3.35 16.22 10.20
C VAL A 19 2.13 16.91 9.55
N VAL A 20 2.05 18.24 9.67
CA VAL A 20 0.93 19.02 9.12
C VAL A 20 1.14 19.29 7.62
N GLU A 21 2.38 19.49 7.17
CA GLU A 21 2.70 19.63 5.75
C GLU A 21 2.69 18.29 4.99
N ALA A 22 3.15 17.19 5.61
CA ALA A 22 3.09 15.85 5.00
C ALA A 22 1.64 15.43 4.67
N ARG A 23 0.65 15.87 5.45
CA ARG A 23 -0.78 15.62 5.18
C ARG A 23 -1.29 16.37 3.95
N ARG A 24 -0.65 17.45 3.50
CA ARG A 24 -1.06 18.22 2.31
C ARG A 24 -0.53 17.64 1.00
N ALA A 25 0.36 16.65 1.08
CA ALA A 25 0.99 16.07 -0.10
C ALA A 25 0.38 14.72 -0.54
N ILE A 26 -0.58 14.15 0.18
CA ILE A 26 -1.13 12.82 -0.16
C ILE A 26 -2.44 12.98 -0.93
N GLU A 27 -2.46 12.48 -2.15
CA GLU A 27 -3.63 12.31 -2.99
C GLU A 27 -3.98 10.83 -3.04
N THR A 28 -5.23 10.48 -2.73
CA THR A 28 -5.69 9.09 -2.77
C THR A 28 -6.96 9.02 -3.61
N VAL A 29 -6.85 8.32 -4.73
CA VAL A 29 -7.96 8.07 -5.64
C VAL A 29 -8.55 6.71 -5.27
N VAL A 30 -9.83 6.69 -4.87
CA VAL A 30 -10.53 5.44 -4.57
C VAL A 30 -11.56 5.17 -5.65
N SER A 31 -11.46 4.01 -6.29
CA SER A 31 -12.42 3.52 -7.28
C SER A 31 -13.07 2.22 -6.80
N GLN A 32 -14.26 1.93 -7.34
CA GLN A 32 -15.00 0.71 -7.04
C GLN A 32 -15.46 0.09 -8.35
N THR A 33 -15.34 -1.23 -8.47
CA THR A 33 -16.01 -1.97 -9.54
C THR A 33 -17.50 -2.16 -9.20
N PRO A 34 -18.36 -2.49 -10.19
CA PRO A 34 -19.77 -2.79 -9.94
C PRO A 34 -19.99 -3.85 -8.85
N GLN A 35 -19.08 -4.83 -8.74
CA GLN A 35 -19.11 -5.90 -7.75
C GLN A 35 -18.87 -5.39 -6.32
N ALA A 36 -18.09 -4.30 -6.18
CA ALA A 36 -17.84 -3.63 -4.91
C ALA A 36 -18.76 -2.42 -4.67
N ALA A 37 -19.70 -2.11 -5.58
CA ALA A 37 -20.57 -0.93 -5.48
C ALA A 37 -21.52 -0.97 -4.27
N ALA A 38 -21.81 -2.17 -3.75
CA ALA A 38 -22.61 -2.33 -2.53
C ALA A 38 -21.86 -1.93 -1.24
N LEU A 39 -20.57 -1.60 -1.32
CA LEU A 39 -19.80 -1.13 -0.18
C LEU A 39 -20.22 0.31 0.17
N GLY A 40 -20.73 0.50 1.39
CA GLY A 40 -21.22 1.81 1.84
C GLY A 40 -20.13 2.88 1.89
N ALA A 41 -20.53 4.14 1.72
CA ALA A 41 -19.62 5.31 1.68
C ALA A 41 -18.71 5.41 2.92
N ASP A 42 -19.19 5.01 4.09
CA ASP A 42 -18.40 5.00 5.33
C ASP A 42 -17.18 4.07 5.25
N LEU A 43 -17.34 2.91 4.60
CA LEU A 43 -16.28 1.93 4.41
C LEU A 43 -15.30 2.38 3.34
N VAL A 44 -15.78 2.96 2.24
CA VAL A 44 -14.92 3.59 1.23
C VAL A 44 -14.09 4.71 1.86
N GLY A 45 -14.72 5.54 2.70
CA GLY A 45 -14.05 6.59 3.47
C GLY A 45 -13.05 6.03 4.48
N LEU A 46 -13.33 4.87 5.09
CA LEU A 46 -12.40 4.18 5.97
C LEU A 46 -11.16 3.67 5.20
N CYS A 47 -11.35 3.06 4.03
CA CYS A 47 -10.26 2.60 3.19
C CYS A 47 -9.33 3.75 2.78
N ARG A 48 -9.90 4.89 2.37
CA ARG A 48 -9.11 6.10 2.08
C ARG A 48 -8.27 6.54 3.28
N ARG A 49 -8.89 6.63 4.46
CA ARG A 49 -8.16 6.96 5.70
C ARG A 49 -7.07 5.94 6.03
N ALA A 50 -7.26 4.68 5.68
CA ALA A 50 -6.27 3.63 5.91
C ALA A 50 -5.01 3.83 5.06
N VAL A 51 -5.18 4.14 3.76
CA VAL A 51 -4.06 4.52 2.87
C VAL A 51 -3.35 5.76 3.41
N GLU A 52 -4.11 6.84 3.67
CA GLU A 52 -3.57 8.11 4.18
C GLU A 52 -2.81 7.91 5.51
N ALA A 53 -3.33 7.06 6.40
CA ALA A 53 -2.70 6.78 7.69
C ALA A 53 -1.41 5.96 7.54
N ALA A 54 -1.36 4.96 6.65
CA ALA A 54 -0.16 4.20 6.37
C ALA A 54 0.96 5.09 5.79
N LEU A 55 0.62 5.92 4.80
CA LEU A 55 1.57 6.89 4.22
C LEU A 55 2.03 7.92 5.25
N ALA A 56 1.13 8.45 6.09
CA ALA A 56 1.48 9.42 7.11
C ALA A 56 2.40 8.85 8.20
N GLU A 57 2.22 7.59 8.60
CA GLU A 57 3.12 6.91 9.55
C GLU A 57 4.52 6.75 8.97
N GLU A 58 4.63 6.36 7.70
CA GLU A 58 5.94 6.25 7.04
C GLU A 58 6.57 7.62 6.78
N ALA A 59 5.78 8.63 6.42
CA ALA A 59 6.24 10.01 6.32
C ALA A 59 6.84 10.51 7.64
N ALA A 60 6.16 10.26 8.77
CA ALA A 60 6.64 10.66 10.08
C ALA A 60 7.93 9.95 10.49
N ARG A 61 8.16 8.73 9.96
CA ARG A 61 9.33 7.91 10.27
C ARG A 61 10.55 8.24 9.39
N LEU A 62 10.34 8.38 8.08
CA LEU A 62 11.40 8.61 7.09
C LEU A 62 11.68 10.10 6.87
N GLY A 63 10.74 10.97 7.22
CA GLY A 63 10.79 12.42 6.99
C GLY A 63 10.13 12.84 5.69
N GLU A 64 10.24 12.02 4.64
CA GLU A 64 9.63 12.21 3.32
C GLU A 64 9.21 10.84 2.74
N VAL A 65 8.10 10.81 2.01
CA VAL A 65 7.58 9.60 1.31
C VAL A 65 7.76 9.72 -0.21
N ALA A 66 7.72 10.94 -0.74
CA ALA A 66 8.06 11.24 -2.13
C ALA A 66 9.44 11.88 -2.22
N PRO A 67 10.19 11.64 -3.31
CA PRO A 67 11.35 12.45 -3.65
C PRO A 67 10.94 13.91 -3.90
N ASP A 68 11.82 14.83 -3.51
CA ASP A 68 11.75 16.27 -3.79
C ASP A 68 10.50 16.99 -3.25
N GLY A 69 9.86 16.42 -2.21
CA GLY A 69 8.68 17.03 -1.58
C GLY A 69 7.43 17.03 -2.46
N ARG A 70 7.39 16.22 -3.52
CA ARG A 70 6.23 16.10 -4.41
C ARG A 70 5.01 15.51 -3.70
N ARG A 71 3.83 15.76 -4.27
CA ARG A 71 2.61 15.07 -3.85
C ARG A 71 2.74 13.58 -4.16
N VAL A 72 2.23 12.70 -3.29
CA VAL A 72 2.16 11.25 -3.52
C VAL A 72 0.76 10.91 -3.97
N GLU A 73 0.62 10.15 -5.05
CA GLU A 73 -0.68 9.61 -5.48
C GLU A 73 -0.71 8.09 -5.28
N VAL A 74 -1.81 7.61 -4.68
CA VAL A 74 -2.13 6.19 -4.58
C VAL A 74 -3.53 5.95 -5.13
N SER A 75 -3.65 4.96 -6.00
CA SER A 75 -4.92 4.48 -6.52
C SER A 75 -5.34 3.22 -5.75
N LEU A 76 -6.54 3.23 -5.18
CA LEU A 76 -7.15 2.09 -4.50
C LEU A 76 -8.38 1.64 -5.28
N THR A 77 -8.37 0.40 -5.74
CA THR A 77 -9.51 -0.23 -6.41
C THR A 77 -10.13 -1.30 -5.51
N LEU A 78 -11.38 -1.09 -5.14
CA LEU A 78 -12.16 -2.09 -4.41
C LEU A 78 -12.94 -2.94 -5.41
N THR A 79 -12.78 -4.25 -5.34
CA THR A 79 -13.34 -5.18 -6.33
C THR A 79 -13.90 -6.48 -5.73
N GLY A 80 -14.40 -7.38 -6.57
CA GLY A 80 -14.82 -8.74 -6.23
C GLY A 80 -13.80 -9.80 -6.65
N ASP A 81 -14.07 -11.05 -6.34
CA ASP A 81 -13.14 -12.17 -6.58
C ASP A 81 -12.87 -12.46 -8.05
N ASP A 82 -13.91 -12.37 -8.89
CA ASP A 82 -13.78 -12.68 -10.32
C ASP A 82 -12.78 -11.72 -10.99
N GLU A 83 -12.87 -10.43 -10.66
CA GLU A 83 -12.00 -9.40 -11.22
C GLU A 83 -10.58 -9.51 -10.65
N ILE A 84 -10.42 -9.73 -9.34
CA ILE A 84 -9.08 -9.85 -8.77
C ILE A 84 -8.39 -11.14 -9.26
N ARG A 85 -9.14 -12.22 -9.49
CA ARG A 85 -8.64 -13.46 -10.11
C ARG A 85 -8.16 -13.20 -11.53
N GLU A 86 -8.94 -12.44 -12.29
CA GLU A 86 -8.56 -12.03 -13.64
C GLU A 86 -7.26 -11.23 -13.64
N LEU A 87 -7.14 -10.24 -12.76
CA LEU A 87 -5.92 -9.45 -12.58
C LEU A 87 -4.75 -10.33 -12.14
N ASN A 88 -4.95 -11.23 -11.18
CA ASN A 88 -3.93 -12.15 -10.70
C ASN A 88 -3.44 -13.07 -11.84
N ARG A 89 -4.35 -13.53 -12.69
CA ARG A 89 -4.01 -14.34 -13.87
C ARG A 89 -3.22 -13.53 -14.90
N ARG A 90 -3.66 -12.30 -15.21
CA ARG A 90 -3.03 -11.44 -16.22
C ARG A 90 -1.63 -10.97 -15.81
N HIS A 91 -1.45 -10.58 -14.55
CA HIS A 91 -0.22 -9.94 -14.09
C HIS A 91 0.74 -10.90 -13.39
N LEU A 92 0.23 -11.94 -12.70
CA LEU A 92 1.06 -12.88 -11.92
C LEU A 92 0.96 -14.33 -12.42
N GLY A 93 0.23 -14.59 -13.52
CA GLY A 93 0.07 -15.93 -14.09
C GLY A 93 -0.70 -16.91 -13.20
N ARG A 94 -1.33 -16.44 -12.13
CA ARG A 94 -2.02 -17.25 -11.11
C ARG A 94 -3.52 -17.14 -11.26
N ASP A 95 -4.17 -18.20 -11.76
CA ASP A 95 -5.63 -18.24 -11.94
C ASP A 95 -6.38 -18.57 -10.63
N ARG A 96 -6.23 -17.71 -9.61
CA ARG A 96 -6.96 -17.80 -8.34
C ARG A 96 -7.31 -16.41 -7.82
N ALA A 97 -8.42 -16.30 -7.11
CA ALA A 97 -8.69 -15.08 -6.34
C ALA A 97 -7.64 -14.92 -5.23
N THR A 98 -7.28 -13.69 -4.94
CA THR A 98 -6.44 -13.30 -3.81
C THR A 98 -7.13 -12.18 -3.04
N ASP A 99 -6.67 -11.89 -1.85
CA ASP A 99 -7.19 -10.81 -1.01
C ASP A 99 -6.76 -9.41 -1.50
N VAL A 100 -5.49 -9.24 -1.82
CA VAL A 100 -4.92 -7.97 -2.26
C VAL A 100 -3.83 -8.16 -3.33
N LEU A 101 -3.75 -7.20 -4.26
CA LEU A 101 -2.67 -7.03 -5.22
C LEU A 101 -2.11 -5.61 -5.09
N SER A 102 -0.81 -5.44 -5.32
CA SER A 102 -0.14 -4.14 -5.24
C SER A 102 0.83 -3.98 -6.40
N PHE A 103 0.71 -2.87 -7.13
CA PHE A 103 1.47 -2.58 -8.34
C PHE A 103 2.24 -1.27 -8.13
N PRO A 104 3.49 -1.31 -7.66
CA PRO A 104 4.31 -0.12 -7.49
C PRO A 104 4.68 0.48 -8.86
N MET A 105 4.52 1.79 -9.02
CA MET A 105 4.83 2.50 -10.28
C MET A 105 6.23 3.12 -10.31
N TRP A 106 6.94 3.13 -9.17
CA TRP A 106 8.28 3.72 -9.08
C TRP A 106 9.41 2.72 -9.30
N LYS A 107 9.10 1.43 -9.49
CA LYS A 107 10.07 0.37 -9.77
C LYS A 107 10.18 0.10 -11.27
N ASP A 108 10.45 1.14 -12.07
CA ASP A 108 10.55 1.00 -13.54
C ASP A 108 11.94 0.56 -14.03
N ASP A 109 12.94 0.38 -13.15
CA ASP A 109 14.31 0.09 -13.60
C ASP A 109 14.82 -1.33 -13.29
N GLU A 110 14.25 -2.07 -12.34
CA GLU A 110 14.67 -3.45 -12.06
C GLU A 110 13.48 -4.37 -11.71
N GLU A 111 13.26 -5.34 -12.60
CA GLU A 111 12.60 -6.63 -12.35
C GLU A 111 11.13 -6.57 -11.89
N GLY A 112 10.25 -6.66 -12.88
CA GLY A 112 8.93 -7.22 -12.68
C GLY A 112 9.01 -8.64 -12.10
N ALA A 113 8.29 -8.83 -10.99
CA ALA A 113 7.88 -10.09 -10.38
C ALA A 113 8.94 -10.89 -9.63
N GLU A 114 8.91 -10.87 -8.28
CA GLU A 114 9.33 -12.02 -7.47
C GLU A 114 8.46 -12.17 -6.19
N THR A 115 7.55 -13.16 -6.20
CA THR A 115 7.37 -14.18 -5.14
C THR A 115 6.37 -15.26 -5.63
N ASP A 116 6.83 -16.16 -6.52
CA ASP A 116 6.38 -17.55 -6.50
C ASP A 116 7.48 -18.46 -7.06
N THR A 117 7.78 -19.50 -6.31
CA THR A 117 8.61 -20.65 -6.72
C THR A 117 8.03 -21.33 -7.97
N GLY A 118 8.75 -21.31 -9.10
CA GLY A 118 8.45 -22.20 -10.24
C GLY A 118 9.07 -21.79 -11.59
N THR A 119 10.03 -22.58 -12.05
CA THR A 119 10.77 -22.57 -13.34
C THR A 119 9.92 -22.38 -14.63
N GLY A 120 10.36 -21.51 -15.56
CA GLY A 120 9.94 -21.53 -16.99
C GLY A 120 10.09 -20.19 -17.75
N PRO A 121 10.34 -20.16 -19.08
CA PRO A 121 11.35 -19.27 -19.67
C PRO A 121 10.86 -17.96 -20.33
N ALA A 122 11.83 -17.06 -20.49
CA ALA A 122 11.76 -15.75 -21.15
C ALA A 122 11.38 -15.79 -22.63
N SER A 123 10.68 -14.76 -23.11
CA SER A 123 11.08 -13.92 -24.26
C SER A 123 9.97 -12.93 -24.63
N GLY A 124 10.21 -11.64 -24.38
CA GLY A 124 9.52 -10.51 -24.99
C GLY A 124 10.52 -9.35 -25.11
N PRO A 125 10.46 -8.50 -26.15
CA PRO A 125 11.44 -7.44 -26.35
C PRO A 125 11.30 -6.42 -25.20
N GLY A 126 12.38 -6.21 -24.45
CA GLY A 126 12.42 -5.23 -23.35
C GLY A 126 12.29 -3.80 -23.88
N PRO A 127 11.73 -2.87 -23.08
CA PRO A 127 11.71 -1.46 -23.44
C PRO A 127 13.13 -0.88 -23.52
N GLU A 128 13.32 0.06 -24.44
CA GLU A 128 14.59 0.78 -24.66
C GLU A 128 14.98 1.59 -23.41
N PRO A 129 16.26 1.59 -22.97
CA PRO A 129 16.70 2.35 -21.82
C PRO A 129 16.88 3.83 -22.19
N GLY A 130 16.14 4.73 -21.53
CA GLY A 130 16.46 6.17 -21.56
C GLY A 130 15.32 7.17 -21.76
N THR A 131 14.05 6.78 -21.68
CA THR A 131 12.90 7.72 -21.73
C THR A 131 11.94 7.50 -20.58
N GLY A 132 12.39 7.69 -19.34
CA GLY A 132 11.48 8.01 -18.25
C GLY A 132 11.05 9.47 -18.38
N PRO A 133 9.76 9.83 -18.22
CA PRO A 133 9.37 11.22 -18.19
C PRO A 133 10.02 11.87 -16.96
N GLU A 134 10.89 12.84 -17.20
CA GLU A 134 11.32 13.81 -16.20
C GLU A 134 10.07 14.62 -15.83
N GLY A 135 9.28 14.07 -14.89
CA GLY A 135 7.96 14.60 -14.53
C GLY A 135 8.05 16.08 -14.18
N ALA A 136 7.09 16.86 -14.69
CA ALA A 136 7.06 18.29 -14.44
C ALA A 136 7.08 18.57 -12.92
N PRO A 137 7.67 19.68 -12.44
CA PRO A 137 7.85 19.96 -11.01
C PRO A 137 6.56 19.98 -10.17
N ASP A 138 5.38 20.00 -10.81
CA ASP A 138 4.06 19.98 -10.16
C ASP A 138 3.30 18.63 -10.29
N GLU A 139 3.86 17.63 -10.98
CA GLU A 139 3.25 16.31 -11.13
C GLU A 139 3.43 15.45 -9.87
N PRO A 140 2.37 14.75 -9.42
CA PRO A 140 2.48 13.86 -8.27
C PRO A 140 3.41 12.68 -8.57
N PHE A 141 4.14 12.26 -7.55
CA PHE A 141 4.84 10.98 -7.52
C PHE A 141 3.80 9.85 -7.39
N LEU A 142 3.61 9.12 -8.50
CA LEU A 142 2.73 7.97 -8.56
C LEU A 142 3.35 6.81 -7.78
N LEU A 143 2.81 6.50 -6.61
CA LEU A 143 3.32 5.39 -5.81
C LEU A 143 2.85 4.04 -6.38
N GLY A 144 1.60 3.98 -6.85
CA GLY A 144 1.05 2.83 -7.55
C GLY A 144 -0.39 2.50 -7.20
N ASP A 145 -0.79 1.28 -7.56
CA ASP A 145 -2.15 0.77 -7.38
C ASP A 145 -2.22 -0.30 -6.28
N VAL A 146 -3.28 -0.22 -5.46
CA VAL A 146 -3.70 -1.28 -4.55
C VAL A 146 -5.06 -1.78 -5.00
N VAL A 147 -5.22 -3.09 -5.19
CA VAL A 147 -6.49 -3.72 -5.56
C VAL A 147 -6.89 -4.69 -4.47
N VAL A 148 -8.09 -4.53 -3.90
CA VAL A 148 -8.57 -5.36 -2.77
C VAL A 148 -9.88 -6.04 -3.12
N SER A 149 -9.96 -7.36 -2.90
CA SER A 149 -11.23 -8.09 -2.99
C SER A 149 -12.06 -7.92 -1.71
N VAL A 150 -13.20 -7.25 -1.85
CA VAL A 150 -14.18 -7.06 -0.79
C VAL A 150 -14.79 -8.41 -0.35
N GLU A 151 -14.99 -9.34 -1.28
CA GLU A 151 -15.55 -10.66 -1.00
C GLU A 151 -14.57 -11.53 -0.20
N THR A 152 -13.30 -11.54 -0.60
CA THR A 152 -12.24 -12.21 0.16
C THR A 152 -12.08 -11.59 1.55
N ALA A 153 -12.07 -10.26 1.66
CA ALA A 153 -12.01 -9.56 2.94
C ALA A 153 -13.17 -9.95 3.88
N ARG A 154 -14.39 -10.10 3.35
CA ARG A 154 -15.55 -10.57 4.13
C ARG A 154 -15.38 -11.99 4.64
N ARG A 155 -14.88 -12.90 3.80
CA ARG A 155 -14.61 -14.29 4.21
C ARG A 155 -13.54 -14.37 5.28
N GLN A 156 -12.42 -13.67 5.09
CA GLN A 156 -11.32 -13.61 6.06
C GLN A 156 -11.79 -13.01 7.39
N ALA A 157 -12.57 -11.94 7.37
CA ALA A 157 -13.14 -11.35 8.58
C ALA A 157 -13.98 -12.38 9.38
N ALA A 158 -14.81 -13.16 8.68
CA ALA A 158 -15.61 -14.21 9.31
C ALA A 158 -14.75 -15.38 9.84
N GLU A 159 -13.76 -15.82 9.06
CA GLU A 159 -12.85 -16.91 9.42
C GLU A 159 -11.97 -16.56 10.62
N TYR A 160 -11.42 -15.35 10.64
CA TYR A 160 -10.55 -14.86 11.70
C TYR A 160 -11.30 -14.30 12.91
N GLY A 161 -12.64 -14.26 12.87
CA GLY A 161 -13.47 -13.71 13.94
C GLY A 161 -13.23 -12.21 14.18
N ARG A 162 -12.95 -11.46 13.11
CA ARG A 162 -12.66 -10.02 13.15
C ARG A 162 -13.82 -9.20 12.56
N PRO A 163 -14.02 -7.95 13.01
CA PRO A 163 -14.92 -7.03 12.34
C PRO A 163 -14.50 -6.83 10.88
N PHE A 164 -15.46 -6.94 9.96
CA PHE A 164 -15.21 -6.70 8.54
C PHE A 164 -14.50 -5.36 8.22
N PRO A 165 -14.86 -4.21 8.85
CA PRO A 165 -14.14 -2.95 8.63
C PRO A 165 -12.66 -3.01 9.03
N GLU A 166 -12.33 -3.82 10.06
CA GLU A 166 -10.94 -4.01 10.50
C GLU A 166 -10.15 -4.79 9.45
N GLU A 167 -10.67 -5.92 8.99
CA GLU A 167 -9.97 -6.76 8.02
C GLU A 167 -9.80 -6.07 6.67
N LEU A 168 -10.83 -5.35 6.20
CA LEU A 168 -10.73 -4.53 5.00
C LEU A 168 -9.66 -3.44 5.15
N SER A 169 -9.60 -2.77 6.31
CA SER A 169 -8.56 -1.77 6.58
C SER A 169 -7.17 -2.40 6.61
N ARG A 170 -7.04 -3.60 7.19
CA ARG A 170 -5.76 -4.33 7.24
C ARG A 170 -5.26 -4.66 5.84
N LEU A 171 -6.11 -5.17 4.94
CA LEU A 171 -5.71 -5.46 3.55
C LEU A 171 -5.31 -4.20 2.77
N VAL A 172 -6.01 -3.08 2.97
CA VAL A 172 -5.65 -1.80 2.35
C VAL A 172 -4.29 -1.30 2.86
N VAL A 173 -4.05 -1.37 4.18
CA VAL A 173 -2.76 -1.00 4.77
C VAL A 173 -1.66 -1.93 4.27
N HIS A 174 -1.91 -3.23 4.24
CA HIS A 174 -0.98 -4.24 3.77
C HIS A 174 -0.53 -3.96 2.32
N GLY A 175 -1.47 -3.75 1.40
CA GLY A 175 -1.13 -3.39 0.02
C GLY A 175 -0.39 -2.05 -0.08
N THR A 176 -0.77 -1.06 0.72
CA THR A 176 -0.06 0.24 0.76
C THR A 176 1.38 0.08 1.25
N LEU A 177 1.63 -0.80 2.22
CA LEU A 177 2.98 -1.07 2.72
C LEU A 177 3.85 -1.77 1.66
N HIS A 178 3.29 -2.67 0.85
CA HIS A 178 4.01 -3.21 -0.30
C HIS A 178 4.40 -2.15 -1.33
N LEU A 179 3.55 -1.14 -1.55
CA LEU A 179 3.92 0.00 -2.40
C LEU A 179 5.10 0.82 -1.84
N LEU A 180 5.30 0.78 -0.51
CA LEU A 180 6.41 1.42 0.21
C LEU A 180 7.63 0.51 0.40
N ASP A 181 7.73 -0.56 -0.41
CA ASP A 181 8.84 -1.53 -0.42
C ASP A 181 8.95 -2.41 0.83
N TYR A 182 7.88 -2.56 1.62
CA TYR A 182 7.85 -3.57 2.67
C TYR A 182 7.56 -4.95 2.09
N GLU A 183 8.38 -5.94 2.47
CA GLU A 183 8.17 -7.36 2.15
C GLU A 183 7.82 -8.18 3.40
N ASP A 184 7.03 -9.24 3.21
CA ASP A 184 6.64 -10.20 4.24
C ASP A 184 7.05 -11.64 3.92
N ALA A 185 7.83 -11.85 2.86
CA ALA A 185 8.36 -13.16 2.48
C ALA A 185 9.28 -13.77 3.57
N SER A 186 10.02 -12.91 4.29
CA SER A 186 10.88 -13.33 5.40
C SER A 186 10.19 -13.17 6.75
N ARG A 187 10.49 -14.05 7.72
CA ARG A 187 9.94 -13.94 9.09
C ARG A 187 10.20 -12.57 9.73
N ARG A 188 11.36 -11.97 9.43
CA ARG A 188 11.75 -10.64 9.92
C ARG A 188 10.96 -9.55 9.21
N GLY A 189 10.88 -9.59 7.88
CA GLY A 189 10.08 -8.64 7.08
C GLY A 189 8.62 -8.65 7.53
N ALA A 190 8.03 -9.85 7.63
CA ALA A 190 6.66 -10.03 8.09
C ALA A 190 6.43 -9.50 9.51
N ALA A 191 7.39 -9.64 10.43
CA ALA A 191 7.27 -9.08 11.77
C ALA A 191 7.32 -7.54 11.78
N VAL A 192 8.14 -6.93 10.93
CA VAL A 192 8.19 -5.48 10.76
C VAL A 192 6.90 -4.95 10.15
N MET A 193 6.41 -5.61 9.09
CA MET A 193 5.18 -5.23 8.39
C MET A 193 3.96 -5.34 9.31
N ARG A 194 3.82 -6.46 10.05
CA ARG A 194 2.75 -6.61 11.06
C ARG A 194 2.76 -5.50 12.10
N GLY A 195 3.94 -5.11 12.61
CA GLY A 195 4.04 -4.02 13.57
C GLY A 195 3.56 -2.67 13.00
N LYS A 196 3.72 -2.46 11.69
CA LYS A 196 3.22 -1.25 11.00
C LYS A 196 1.72 -1.32 10.75
N GLU A 197 1.22 -2.48 10.30
CA GLU A 197 -0.21 -2.73 10.17
C GLU A 197 -0.94 -2.44 11.48
N ASP A 198 -0.46 -3.01 12.59
CA ASP A 198 -1.04 -2.82 13.91
C ASP A 198 -1.01 -1.34 14.36
N ALA A 199 0.10 -0.64 14.11
CA ALA A 199 0.21 0.78 14.45
C ALA A 199 -0.82 1.64 13.69
N VAL A 200 -1.02 1.36 12.39
CA VAL A 200 -2.01 2.07 11.57
C VAL A 200 -3.43 1.71 12.01
N LEU A 201 -3.72 0.43 12.27
CA LEU A 201 -5.04 -0.03 12.70
C LEU A 201 -5.45 0.59 14.04
N VAL A 202 -4.53 0.71 15.00
CA VAL A 202 -4.76 1.44 16.27
C VAL A 202 -5.19 2.89 16.01
N ARG A 203 -4.55 3.57 15.06
CA ARG A 203 -4.91 4.96 14.70
C ARG A 203 -6.27 5.06 14.02
N LEU A 204 -6.69 4.02 13.32
CA LEU A 204 -8.02 3.93 12.72
C LEU A 204 -9.10 3.54 13.75
N GLY A 205 -8.71 3.22 14.99
CA GLY A 205 -9.60 2.89 16.09
C GLY A 205 -9.85 1.40 16.30
N PHE A 206 -9.05 0.53 15.69
CA PHE A 206 -9.13 -0.93 15.86
C PHE A 206 -8.17 -1.44 16.94
N ASP A 207 -8.56 -2.51 17.65
CA ASP A 207 -7.68 -3.17 18.62
C ASP A 207 -6.92 -4.33 17.93
N PRO A 208 -5.59 -4.25 17.80
CA PRO A 208 -4.79 -5.29 17.15
C PRO A 208 -4.81 -6.63 17.92
N ARG A 209 -5.30 -6.65 19.17
CA ARG A 209 -5.46 -7.86 20.00
C ARG A 209 -6.78 -8.60 19.72
N GLY A 210 -7.60 -8.10 18.80
CA GLY A 210 -8.90 -8.67 18.44
C GLY A 210 -10.03 -8.30 19.42
N PRO A 211 -11.28 -8.70 19.13
CA PRO A 211 -12.47 -8.26 19.86
C PRO A 211 -12.59 -8.75 21.32
N GLY A 212 -11.55 -9.35 21.90
CA GLY A 212 -11.55 -9.95 23.24
C GLY A 212 -10.72 -9.25 24.32
N ALA A 213 -10.05 -8.12 24.03
CA ALA A 213 -9.14 -7.47 24.99
C ALA A 213 -9.78 -6.33 25.82
N ALA A 214 -10.99 -5.88 25.47
CA ALA A 214 -11.76 -4.91 26.25
C ALA A 214 -12.68 -5.62 27.25
N GLY A 215 -12.10 -6.27 28.27
CA GLY A 215 -12.90 -6.93 29.30
C GLY A 215 -12.14 -7.98 30.11
N ARG A 216 -11.08 -7.59 30.82
CA ARG A 216 -10.61 -8.28 32.02
C ARG A 216 -10.06 -7.26 33.01
#